data_AF-A0A813CA06-F1
#
_entry.id   AF-A0A813CA06-F1
#
_cell.length_a   1.000
_cell.length_b   1.000
_cell.length_c   1.000
_cell.angle_alpha   90.00
_cell.angle_beta   90.00
_cell.angle_gamma   90.00
#
_symmetry.space_group_name_H-M   'P 1'
#
loop_
_entity.id
_entity.type
_entity.pdbx_description
1 polymer ?
#
loop_
_entity_poly.entity_id
_entity_poly.type
_entity_poly.pdbx_seq_one_letter_code
_entity_poly.pdbx_strand_id
1 'polypeptide(L)'
;MLLLSLFLYSASRLLSLRLALDNVVFALVALFFVVVFFWLVEVMGSLSRYVLGFLTEEFVFSPYDARNDTKQVPPYVTSEAYKSALVYHFGSLCLGSIANVALKPLRTILRIVTAPTRFGCCLIAFQGMT
;
A
#
# COMPACT_ATOMS: atom_id res chain seq x y z
N MET A 1 -22.57 -1.09 -56.47
CA MET A 1 -21.60 -0.26 -55.71
C MET A 1 -22.05 -0.01 -54.26
N LEU A 2 -23.32 0.32 -53.99
CA LEU A 2 -23.86 0.57 -52.63
C LEU A 2 -23.65 -0.57 -51.61
N LEU A 3 -23.80 -1.83 -52.03
CA LEU A 3 -23.57 -3.00 -51.17
C LEU A 3 -22.11 -3.14 -50.73
N LEU A 4 -21.16 -2.82 -51.61
CA LEU A 4 -19.73 -2.90 -51.33
C LEU A 4 -19.31 -1.81 -50.32
N SER A 5 -19.84 -0.59 -50.46
CA SER A 5 -19.58 0.50 -49.51
C SER A 5 -20.20 0.24 -48.14
N LEU A 6 -21.39 -0.36 -48.08
CA LEU A 6 -22.01 -0.78 -46.81
C LEU A 6 -21.20 -1.88 -46.12
N PHE A 7 -20.70 -2.85 -46.89
CA PHE A 7 -19.86 -3.93 -46.36
C PHE A 7 -18.54 -3.38 -45.79
N LEU A 8 -17.84 -2.52 -46.54
CA LEU A 8 -16.59 -1.87 -46.11
C LEU A 8 -16.80 -0.97 -44.87
N TYR A 9 -17.93 -0.26 -44.80
CA TYR A 9 -18.30 0.53 -43.63
C TYR A 9 -18.54 -0.35 -42.39
N SER A 10 -19.22 -1.49 -42.55
CA SER A 10 -19.45 -2.43 -41.45
C SER A 10 -18.15 -3.09 -40.96
N ALA A 11 -17.26 -3.46 -41.89
CA ALA A 11 -15.99 -4.10 -41.58
C ALA A 11 -15.02 -3.15 -40.86
N SER A 12 -14.97 -1.88 -41.27
CA SER A 12 -14.17 -0.85 -40.58
C SER A 12 -14.71 -0.51 -39.18
N ARG A 13 -16.04 -0.53 -39.00
CA ARG A 13 -16.68 -0.43 -37.67
C ARG A 13 -16.35 -1.62 -36.76
N LEU A 14 -16.37 -2.84 -37.28
CA LEU A 14 -16.00 -4.05 -36.53
C LEU A 14 -14.52 -4.04 -36.14
N LEU A 15 -13.63 -3.62 -37.04
CA LEU A 15 -12.21 -3.51 -36.77
C LEU A 15 -11.89 -2.46 -35.70
N SER A 16 -12.53 -1.29 -35.77
CA SER A 16 -12.37 -0.24 -34.75
C SER A 16 -12.93 -0.64 -33.39
N LEU A 17 -14.05 -1.37 -33.35
CA LEU A 17 -14.60 -1.94 -32.12
C LEU A 17 -13.64 -2.97 -31.49
N ARG A 18 -13.03 -3.84 -32.30
CA ARG A 18 -12.06 -4.84 -31.83
C ARG A 18 -10.81 -4.17 -31.26
N LEU A 19 -10.25 -3.18 -31.95
CA LEU A 19 -9.13 -2.38 -31.44
C LEU A 19 -9.48 -1.65 -30.14
N ALA A 20 -10.69 -1.10 -30.01
CA ALA A 20 -11.14 -0.47 -28.78
C ALA A 20 -11.23 -1.48 -27.62
N LEU A 21 -11.75 -2.68 -27.89
CA LEU A 21 -11.83 -3.75 -26.90
C LEU A 21 -10.44 -4.20 -26.44
N ASP A 22 -9.50 -4.40 -27.37
CA ASP A 22 -8.12 -4.79 -27.07
C ASP A 22 -7.42 -3.72 -26.21
N ASN A 23 -7.63 -2.43 -26.51
CA ASN A 23 -7.12 -1.31 -25.71
C ASN A 23 -7.73 -1.27 -24.30
N VAL A 24 -9.02 -1.53 -24.15
CA VAL A 24 -9.69 -1.58 -22.84
C VAL A 24 -9.17 -2.75 -22.01
N VAL A 25 -9.02 -3.93 -22.62
CA VAL A 25 -8.45 -5.11 -21.95
C VAL A 25 -7.02 -4.81 -21.50
N PHE A 26 -6.20 -4.22 -22.37
CA PHE A 26 -4.84 -3.83 -22.01
C PHE A 26 -4.81 -2.84 -20.84
N ALA A 27 -5.70 -1.83 -20.85
CA ALA A 27 -5.80 -0.86 -19.76
C ALA A 27 -6.20 -1.51 -18.43
N LEU A 28 -7.16 -2.45 -18.44
CA LEU A 28 -7.58 -3.17 -17.24
C LEU A 28 -6.46 -4.06 -16.67
N VAL A 29 -5.71 -4.74 -17.55
CA VAL A 29 -4.55 -5.55 -17.15
C VAL A 29 -3.45 -4.66 -16.57
N ALA A 30 -3.15 -3.53 -17.21
CA ALA A 30 -2.18 -2.57 -16.70
C ALA A 30 -2.60 -2.01 -15.32
N LEU A 31 -3.88 -1.63 -15.17
CA LEU A 31 -4.44 -1.17 -13.90
C LEU A 31 -4.31 -2.24 -12.80
N PHE A 32 -4.63 -3.49 -13.12
CA PHE A 32 -4.48 -4.61 -12.19
C PHE A 32 -3.04 -4.75 -11.71
N PHE A 33 -2.06 -4.74 -12.61
CA PHE A 33 -0.64 -4.82 -12.22
C PHE A 33 -0.20 -3.65 -11.36
N VAL A 34 -0.66 -2.43 -11.65
CA VAL A 34 -0.36 -1.24 -10.83
C VAL A 34 -0.93 -1.40 -9.41
N VAL A 35 -2.19 -1.85 -9.29
CA VAL A 35 -2.81 -2.08 -7.98
C VAL A 35 -2.09 -3.18 -7.21
N VAL A 36 -1.75 -4.30 -7.86
CA VAL A 36 -0.99 -5.40 -7.26
C VAL A 36 0.39 -4.94 -6.81
N PHE A 37 1.07 -4.10 -7.60
CA PHE A 37 2.37 -3.55 -7.24
C PHE A 37 2.29 -2.72 -5.95
N PHE A 38 1.36 -1.76 -5.88
CA PHE A 38 1.15 -0.97 -4.65
C PHE A 38 0.73 -1.82 -3.46
N TRP A 39 -0.05 -2.87 -3.70
CA TRP A 39 -0.43 -3.84 -2.68
C TRP A 39 0.77 -4.61 -2.13
N LEU A 40 1.65 -5.12 -2.99
CA LEU A 40 2.88 -5.81 -2.55
C LEU A 40 3.81 -4.90 -1.76
N VAL A 41 3.98 -3.64 -2.18
CA VAL A 41 4.73 -2.63 -1.42
C VAL A 41 4.13 -2.45 -0.01
N GLU A 42 2.81 -2.43 0.10
CA GLU A 42 2.15 -2.30 1.41
C GLU A 42 2.23 -3.57 2.27
N VAL A 43 2.22 -4.75 1.66
CA VAL A 43 2.50 -6.02 2.36
C VAL A 43 3.89 -5.97 2.96
N MET A 44 4.90 -5.60 2.17
CA MET A 44 6.28 -5.47 2.66
C MET A 44 6.39 -4.42 3.76
N GLY A 45 5.75 -3.26 3.60
CA GLY A 45 5.71 -2.23 4.63
C GLY A 45 5.05 -2.69 5.94
N SER A 46 3.98 -3.48 5.85
CA SER A 46 3.28 -4.03 7.02
C SER A 46 4.11 -5.13 7.70
N LEU A 47 4.77 -5.98 6.91
CA LEU A 47 5.70 -6.99 7.39
C LEU A 47 6.86 -6.34 8.17
N SER A 48 7.47 -5.28 7.62
CA SER A 48 8.54 -4.55 8.31
C SER A 48 8.09 -3.95 9.64
N ARG A 49 6.87 -3.39 9.70
CA ARG A 49 6.30 -2.86 10.97
C ARG A 49 6.06 -3.96 12.00
N TYR A 50 5.57 -5.12 11.56
CA TYR A 50 5.38 -6.27 12.42
C TYR A 50 6.71 -6.75 13.00
N VAL A 51 7.72 -6.95 12.15
CA VAL A 51 9.06 -7.42 12.56
C VAL A 51 9.71 -6.41 13.51
N LEU A 52 9.63 -5.11 13.21
CA LEU A 52 10.12 -4.08 14.12
C LEU A 52 9.40 -4.12 15.47
N GLY A 53 8.07 -4.25 15.48
CA GLY A 53 7.29 -4.39 16.71
C GLY A 53 7.74 -5.58 17.55
N PHE A 54 7.85 -6.75 16.92
CA PHE A 54 8.32 -7.97 17.55
C PHE A 54 9.73 -7.82 18.14
N LEU A 55 10.66 -7.25 17.38
CA LEU A 55 12.04 -7.02 17.84
C LEU A 55 12.10 -6.02 18.98
N THR A 56 11.29 -4.96 18.93
CA THR A 56 11.25 -3.97 20.03
C THR A 56 10.68 -4.57 21.29
N GLU A 57 9.65 -5.41 21.20
CA GLU A 57 9.08 -6.13 22.34
C GLU A 57 10.13 -7.05 22.98
N GLU A 58 10.75 -7.90 22.16
CA GLU A 58 11.78 -8.83 22.62
C GLU A 58 12.95 -8.08 23.26
N PHE A 59 13.42 -7.00 22.65
CA PHE A 59 14.50 -6.19 23.19
C PHE A 59 14.11 -5.50 24.50
N VAL A 60 12.91 -4.91 24.60
CA VAL A 60 12.48 -4.19 25.81
C VAL A 60 12.29 -5.14 26.98
N PHE A 61 11.68 -6.31 26.75
CA PHE A 61 11.39 -7.28 27.80
C PHE A 61 12.54 -8.27 28.07
N SER A 62 13.59 -8.30 27.24
CA SER A 62 14.78 -9.11 27.52
C SER A 62 15.44 -8.74 28.86
N PRO A 63 15.81 -9.74 29.68
CA PRO A 63 16.44 -9.53 30.97
C PRO A 63 17.82 -8.87 30.81
N TYR A 64 18.16 -8.00 31.75
CA TYR A 64 19.44 -7.30 31.78
C TYR A 64 20.47 -8.13 32.55
N ASP A 65 21.60 -8.42 31.92
CA ASP A 65 22.73 -9.09 32.59
C ASP A 65 23.67 -8.05 33.18
N ALA A 66 23.57 -7.83 34.49
CA ALA A 66 24.42 -6.88 35.21
C ALA A 66 25.91 -7.24 35.20
N ARG A 67 26.27 -8.49 34.87
CA ARG A 67 27.67 -8.94 34.86
C ARG A 67 28.40 -8.57 33.57
N ASN A 68 27.68 -8.58 32.45
CA ASN A 68 28.23 -8.28 31.13
C ASN A 68 27.79 -6.90 30.60
N ASP A 69 26.94 -6.19 31.36
CA ASP A 69 26.36 -4.88 31.00
C ASP A 69 25.63 -4.93 29.64
N THR A 70 24.98 -6.06 29.37
CA THR A 70 24.31 -6.34 28.09
C THR A 70 22.93 -6.98 28.32
N LYS A 71 21.99 -6.71 27.42
CA LYS A 71 20.73 -7.47 27.38
C LYS A 71 20.93 -8.84 26.77
N GLN A 72 20.30 -9.86 27.37
CA GLN A 72 20.31 -11.22 26.84
C GLN A 72 19.20 -11.39 25.80
N VAL A 73 19.44 -10.90 24.59
CA VAL A 73 18.54 -11.10 23.45
C VAL A 73 18.88 -12.44 22.78
N PRO A 74 17.90 -13.30 22.48
CA PRO A 74 18.16 -14.56 21.81
C PRO A 74 18.90 -14.36 20.46
N PRO A 75 19.77 -15.29 20.05
CA PRO A 75 20.35 -15.25 18.72
C PRO A 75 19.27 -15.54 17.67
N TYR A 76 19.33 -14.86 16.52
CA TYR A 76 18.43 -15.05 15.37
C TYR A 76 16.97 -14.62 15.52
N VAL A 77 16.62 -13.79 16.52
CA VAL A 77 15.26 -13.26 16.75
C VAL A 77 14.66 -12.60 15.49
N THR A 78 15.49 -11.98 14.66
CA THR A 78 15.04 -11.40 13.38
C THR A 78 14.43 -12.45 12.46
N SER A 79 15.07 -13.61 12.31
CA SER A 79 14.58 -14.70 11.48
C SER A 79 13.30 -15.33 12.05
N GLU A 80 13.20 -15.40 13.38
CA GLU A 80 12.02 -15.91 14.07
C GLU A 80 10.83 -14.96 13.91
N ALA A 81 11.06 -13.66 13.98
CA ALA A 81 10.05 -12.65 13.71
C ALA A 81 9.49 -12.76 12.28
N TYR A 82 10.35 -12.92 11.26
CA TYR A 82 9.91 -13.14 9.89
C TYR A 82 9.13 -14.45 9.72
N LYS A 83 9.61 -15.54 10.33
CA LYS A 83 8.92 -16.83 10.31
C LYS A 83 7.53 -16.72 10.95
N SER A 84 7.43 -16.11 12.12
CA SER A 84 6.15 -15.90 12.80
C SER A 84 5.18 -15.07 11.96
N ALA A 85 5.68 -13.97 11.39
CA ALA A 85 4.89 -13.09 10.54
C ALA A 85 4.33 -13.82 9.30
N LEU A 86 5.14 -14.65 8.65
CA LEU A 86 4.77 -15.36 7.43
C LEU A 86 3.93 -16.62 7.68
N VAL A 87 4.12 -17.31 8.80
CA VAL A 87 3.37 -18.54 9.11
C VAL A 87 2.02 -18.23 9.75
N TYR A 88 1.99 -17.30 10.72
CA TYR A 88 0.79 -17.07 11.53
C TYR A 88 0.02 -15.82 11.11
N HIS A 89 0.68 -14.79 10.59
CA HIS A 89 0.06 -13.49 10.34
C HIS A 89 -0.03 -13.09 8.87
N PHE A 90 0.41 -13.95 7.95
CA PHE A 90 0.45 -13.61 6.52
C PHE A 90 -0.93 -13.23 5.98
N GLY A 91 -1.98 -13.98 6.35
CA GLY A 91 -3.36 -13.66 5.96
C GLY A 91 -3.81 -12.27 6.44
N SER A 92 -3.57 -11.94 7.71
CA SER A 92 -3.88 -10.62 8.27
C SER A 92 -3.04 -9.50 7.66
N LEU A 93 -1.78 -9.76 7.33
CA LEU A 93 -0.90 -8.80 6.66
C LEU A 93 -1.39 -8.50 5.24
N CYS A 94 -1.79 -9.53 4.49
CA CYS A 94 -2.35 -9.40 3.16
C CYS A 94 -3.71 -8.69 3.14
N LEU A 95 -4.63 -9.05 4.05
CA LEU A 95 -5.94 -8.38 4.14
C LEU A 95 -5.80 -6.93 4.62
N GLY A 96 -4.98 -6.69 5.63
CA GLY A 96 -4.70 -5.35 6.14
C GLY A 96 -4.05 -4.44 5.10
N SER A 97 -3.18 -4.99 4.25
CA SER A 97 -2.54 -4.22 3.18
C SER A 97 -3.52 -3.87 2.05
N ILE A 98 -4.48 -4.74 1.70
CA ILE A 98 -5.56 -4.40 0.75
C ILE A 98 -6.38 -3.22 1.28
N ALA A 99 -6.80 -3.30 2.55
CA ALA A 99 -7.56 -2.23 3.20
C ALA A 99 -6.75 -0.91 3.21
N ASN A 100 -5.45 -0.98 3.49
CA ASN A 100 -4.58 0.20 3.46
C ASN A 100 -4.42 0.79 2.05
N VAL A 101 -4.27 -0.02 1.00
CA VAL A 101 -4.21 0.49 -0.38
C VAL A 101 -5.50 1.22 -0.76
N ALA A 102 -6.67 0.71 -0.33
CA ALA A 102 -7.95 1.36 -0.58
C ALA A 102 -8.12 2.67 0.23
N LEU A 103 -7.71 2.69 1.50
CA LEU A 103 -7.94 3.82 2.41
C LEU A 103 -6.87 4.91 2.34
N LYS A 104 -5.64 4.59 1.91
CA LYS A 104 -4.55 5.57 1.76
C LYS A 104 -4.89 6.75 0.83
N PRO A 105 -5.42 6.55 -0.40
CA PRO A 105 -5.79 7.68 -1.25
C PRO A 105 -6.86 8.55 -0.58
N LEU A 106 -7.85 7.94 0.08
CA LEU A 106 -8.86 8.67 0.85
C LEU A 106 -8.22 9.50 1.97
N ARG A 107 -7.28 8.94 2.72
CA ARG A 107 -6.54 9.67 3.77
C ARG A 107 -5.73 10.83 3.20
N THR A 108 -5.10 10.66 2.03
CA THR A 108 -4.35 11.72 1.35
C THR A 108 -5.28 12.85 0.90
N ILE A 109 -6.43 12.51 0.31
CA ILE A 109 -7.45 13.51 -0.08
C ILE A 109 -7.94 14.29 1.15
N LEU A 110 -8.30 13.58 2.24
CA LEU A 110 -8.73 14.22 3.48
C LEU A 110 -7.65 15.14 4.06
N ARG A 111 -6.36 14.75 4.00
CA ARG A 111 -5.25 15.61 4.43
C ARG A 111 -5.09 16.85 3.58
N ILE A 112 -5.27 16.76 2.26
CA ILE A 112 -5.21 17.91 1.36
C ILE A 112 -6.38 18.86 1.65
N VAL A 113 -7.59 18.33 1.82
CA VAL A 113 -8.80 19.11 2.11
C VAL A 113 -8.74 19.78 3.50
N THR A 114 -8.10 19.16 4.48
CA THR A 114 -7.91 19.70 5.83
C THR A 114 -6.61 20.48 6.03
N ALA A 115 -5.72 20.52 5.04
CA ALA A 115 -4.52 21.36 5.08
C ALA A 115 -4.81 22.86 5.27
N PRO A 116 -5.81 23.49 4.60
CA PRO A 116 -6.05 24.93 4.76
C PRO A 116 -6.52 25.33 6.16
N THR A 117 -7.17 24.44 6.92
CA THR A 117 -7.63 24.76 8.28
C THR A 117 -6.50 24.76 9.31
N ARG A 118 -5.44 23.95 9.09
CA ARG A 118 -4.27 23.92 9.99
C ARG A 118 -3.38 25.16 9.86
N PHE A 119 -3.22 25.71 8.66
CA PHE A 119 -2.46 26.95 8.48
C PHE A 119 -3.18 28.15 9.14
N GLY A 120 -4.51 28.19 9.11
CA GLY A 120 -5.31 29.20 9.82
C GLY A 120 -5.15 29.12 11.35
N CYS A 121 -5.25 27.92 11.94
CA CYS A 121 -5.08 27.76 13.40
C CYS A 121 -3.65 28.03 13.89
N CYS A 122 -2.61 27.70 13.11
CA CYS A 122 -1.23 28.06 13.47
C CYS A 122 -0.99 29.59 13.41
N LEU A 123 -1.60 30.29 12.45
CA LEU A 123 -1.54 31.75 12.37
C LEU A 123 -2.27 32.45 13.53
N ILE A 124 -3.46 31.97 13.91
CA ILE A 124 -4.22 32.50 15.05
C ILE A 124 -3.48 32.24 16.38
N ALA A 125 -2.83 31.07 16.53
CA ALA A 125 -2.03 30.77 17.70
C ALA A 125 -0.76 31.65 17.80
N PHE A 126 -0.17 32.05 16.68
CA PHE A 126 0.98 32.96 16.67
C PHE A 126 0.59 34.42 16.95
N GLN A 127 -0.60 34.85 16.55
CA GLN A 127 -1.10 36.21 16.77
C GLN A 127 -1.64 36.46 18.20
N GLY A 128 -1.93 35.39 18.95
CA GLY A 128 -2.32 35.46 20.37
C GLY A 128 -1.15 35.42 21.36
N MET A 129 0.09 35.35 20.87
CA MET A 129 1.33 35.35 21.68
C MET A 129 2.14 36.65 21.56
N THR A 130 1.64 37.67 20.84
CA THR A 130 2.16 39.05 20.82
C THR A 130 1.23 39.97 21.59
#